data_AF-A0A091MFA3-F1
#
_entry.id   AF-A0A091MFA3-F1
#
_cell.length_a   1.000
_cell.length_b   1.000
_cell.length_c   1.000
_cell.angle_alpha   90.00
_cell.angle_beta   90.00
_cell.angle_gamma   90.00
#
_symmetry.space_group_name_H-M   'P 1'
#
loop_
_entity.id
_entity.type
_entity.pdbx_description
1 polymer ?
#
loop_
_entity_poly.entity_id
_entity_poly.type
_entity_poly.pdbx_seq_one_letter_code
_entity_poly.pdbx_strand_id
1 'polypeptide(L)'
;NLYWTDTGRNTIEVARLDGSSRKVLINNSLDEPRAIAVFPKKGYLFWTDWGHIAKIERANLDGSERKILINTDLGWPNGLTLDYDTRRWIYWTDWQTKSIQRVDKYSGRNKETVLA
;
A
#
# COMPACT_ATOMS: atom_id res chain seq x y z
N ASN A 1 -1.40 -17.01 2.13
CA ASN A 1 -2.61 -16.17 2.30
C ASN A 1 -2.73 -15.25 1.11
N LEU A 2 -3.95 -15.06 0.64
CA LEU A 2 -4.33 -14.05 -0.35
C LEU A 2 -4.72 -12.78 0.39
N TYR A 3 -4.20 -11.63 -0.04
CA TYR A 3 -4.58 -10.31 0.46
C TYR A 3 -5.15 -9.50 -0.69
N TRP A 4 -6.22 -8.75 -0.44
CA TRP A 4 -6.81 -7.87 -1.45
C TRP A 4 -7.41 -6.62 -0.82
N THR A 5 -7.48 -5.57 -1.63
CA THR A 5 -8.22 -4.34 -1.38
C THR A 5 -9.58 -4.43 -2.07
N ASP A 6 -10.63 -3.98 -1.40
CA ASP A 6 -11.97 -3.80 -1.98
C ASP A 6 -12.38 -2.34 -1.79
N THR A 7 -12.35 -1.59 -2.89
CA THR A 7 -12.73 -0.19 -2.93
C THR A 7 -14.23 0.01 -2.67
N GLY A 8 -15.09 -0.88 -3.18
CA GLY A 8 -16.54 -0.76 -2.99
C GLY A 8 -16.97 -0.98 -1.54
N ARG A 9 -16.15 -1.71 -0.77
CA ARG A 9 -16.38 -1.98 0.66
C ARG A 9 -15.49 -1.16 1.59
N ASN A 10 -14.50 -0.43 1.06
CA ASN A 10 -13.44 0.20 1.82
C ASN A 10 -12.78 -0.74 2.83
N THR A 11 -12.40 -1.93 2.34
CA THR A 11 -11.73 -2.96 3.16
C THR A 11 -10.40 -3.41 2.56
N ILE A 12 -9.51 -3.86 3.45
CA ILE A 12 -8.40 -4.75 3.11
C ILE A 12 -8.65 -6.05 3.84
N GLU A 13 -8.57 -7.15 3.11
CA GLU A 13 -8.98 -8.46 3.59
C GLU A 13 -7.92 -9.52 3.30
N VAL A 14 -8.02 -10.63 4.03
CA VAL A 14 -7.13 -11.78 3.90
C VAL A 14 -7.90 -13.08 3.94
N ALA A 15 -7.46 -14.07 3.17
CA ALA A 15 -7.96 -15.43 3.21
C ALA A 15 -6.83 -16.44 2.95
N ARG A 16 -7.09 -17.73 3.18
CA ARG A 16 -6.24 -18.79 2.63
C ARG A 16 -6.40 -18.84 1.10
N LEU A 17 -5.46 -19.49 0.42
CA LEU A 17 -5.48 -19.58 -1.05
C LEU A 17 -6.66 -20.42 -1.57
N ASP A 18 -7.23 -21.28 -0.72
CA ASP A 18 -8.47 -22.04 -0.98
C ASP A 18 -9.75 -21.23 -0.72
N GLY A 19 -9.63 -19.93 -0.38
CA GLY A 19 -10.73 -19.05 -0.05
C GLY A 19 -11.28 -19.19 1.37
N SER A 20 -10.82 -20.17 2.15
CA SER A 20 -11.26 -20.35 3.54
C SER A 20 -10.63 -19.33 4.50
N SER A 21 -11.16 -19.26 5.72
CA SER A 21 -10.63 -18.39 6.79
C SER A 21 -10.55 -16.91 6.40
N ARG A 22 -11.54 -16.42 5.64
CA ARG A 22 -11.65 -15.01 5.27
C ARG A 22 -11.77 -14.12 6.52
N LYS A 23 -10.97 -13.06 6.58
CA LYS A 23 -10.97 -12.06 7.64
C LYS A 23 -10.83 -10.66 7.05
N VAL A 24 -11.64 -9.72 7.54
CA VAL A 24 -11.45 -8.29 7.31
C VAL A 24 -10.28 -7.80 8.17
N LEU A 25 -9.23 -7.32 7.53
CA LEU A 25 -7.98 -6.91 8.18
C LEU A 25 -8.00 -5.44 8.58
N ILE A 26 -8.46 -4.58 7.67
CA ILE A 26 -8.60 -3.14 7.85
C ILE A 26 -9.93 -2.71 7.22
N ASN A 27 -10.74 -1.95 7.95
CA ASN A 27 -12.06 -1.45 7.50
C ASN A 27 -12.38 -0.05 8.02
N ASN A 28 -11.38 0.66 8.52
CA ASN A 28 -11.50 2.01 9.04
C ASN A 28 -10.57 2.94 8.25
N SER A 29 -10.98 4.20 8.10
CA SER A 29 -10.14 5.24 7.47
C SER A 29 -9.54 4.80 6.11
N LEU A 30 -10.33 4.09 5.29
CA LEU A 30 -10.05 3.79 3.90
C LEU A 30 -11.10 4.52 3.06
N ASP A 31 -10.67 5.17 1.97
CA ASP A 31 -11.55 6.01 1.16
C ASP A 31 -11.58 5.55 -0.30
N GLU A 32 -10.42 5.19 -0.86
CA GLU A 32 -10.34 4.49 -2.15
C GLU A 32 -9.10 3.55 -2.20
N PRO A 33 -9.06 2.44 -1.43
CA PRO A 33 -7.93 1.53 -1.45
C PRO A 33 -7.80 0.84 -2.82
N ARG A 34 -6.59 0.79 -3.40
CA ARG A 34 -6.38 0.30 -4.79
C ARG A 34 -5.27 -0.74 -4.95
N ALA A 35 -4.01 -0.34 -4.86
CA ALA A 35 -2.90 -1.27 -5.03
C ALA A 35 -2.50 -1.85 -3.68
N ILE A 36 -2.06 -3.11 -3.67
CA ILE A 36 -1.62 -3.82 -2.48
C ILE A 36 -0.36 -4.61 -2.78
N ALA A 37 0.59 -4.59 -1.85
CA ALA A 37 1.80 -5.39 -1.94
C ALA A 37 2.23 -5.89 -0.56
N VAL A 38 2.67 -7.15 -0.48
CA VAL A 38 3.03 -7.81 0.78
C VAL A 38 4.52 -8.09 0.82
N PHE A 39 5.14 -8.02 2.00
CA PHE A 39 6.51 -8.47 2.23
C PHE A 39 6.53 -9.55 3.32
N PRO A 40 6.25 -10.83 2.96
CA PRO A 40 6.08 -11.91 3.93
C PRO A 40 7.28 -12.12 4.88
N LYS A 41 8.50 -12.09 4.33
CA LYS A 41 9.75 -12.28 5.10
C LYS A 41 9.95 -11.22 6.19
N LYS A 42 9.33 -10.04 6.05
CA LYS A 42 9.39 -8.94 7.02
C LYS A 42 8.08 -8.70 7.75
N GLY A 43 7.02 -9.44 7.42
CA GLY A 43 5.71 -9.28 8.05
C GLY A 43 4.98 -7.99 7.70
N TYR A 44 5.29 -7.33 6.57
CA TYR A 44 4.66 -6.06 6.19
C TYR A 44 3.63 -6.19 5.08
N LEU A 45 2.65 -5.29 5.13
CA LEU A 45 1.62 -5.04 4.15
C LEU A 45 1.67 -3.56 3.75
N PHE A 46 1.63 -3.26 2.46
CA PHE A 46 1.61 -1.91 1.91
C PHE A 46 0.42 -1.76 0.97
N TRP A 47 -0.20 -0.60 0.95
CA TRP A 47 -1.27 -0.30 -0.01
C TRP A 47 -1.32 1.17 -0.37
N THR A 48 -1.95 1.46 -1.51
CA THR A 48 -2.31 2.81 -1.93
C THR A 48 -3.78 3.07 -1.65
N ASP A 49 -4.10 4.29 -1.27
CA ASP A 49 -5.45 4.82 -1.14
C ASP A 49 -5.46 6.18 -1.83
N TRP A 50 -6.29 6.33 -2.86
CA TRP A 50 -6.34 7.52 -3.71
C TRP A 50 -7.59 8.37 -3.45
N GLY A 51 -8.25 8.19 -2.31
CA GLY A 51 -9.45 8.93 -1.94
C GLY A 51 -9.16 10.40 -1.65
N HIS A 52 -10.05 11.05 -0.89
CA HIS A 52 -9.98 12.47 -0.60
C HIS A 52 -8.62 12.91 -0.02
N ILE A 53 -8.03 12.08 0.83
CA ILE A 53 -6.65 12.23 1.31
C ILE A 53 -5.83 11.07 0.76
N ALA A 54 -5.21 11.31 -0.41
CA ALA A 54 -4.33 10.34 -1.05
C ALA A 54 -3.15 9.99 -0.13
N LYS A 55 -2.89 8.70 0.00
CA LYS A 55 -1.88 8.17 0.92
C LYS A 55 -1.38 6.81 0.48
N ILE A 56 -0.15 6.52 0.88
CA ILE A 56 0.41 5.18 0.85
C ILE A 56 0.66 4.80 2.30
N GLU A 57 0.18 3.63 2.68
CA GLU A 57 0.21 3.17 4.06
C GLU A 57 0.94 1.84 4.19
N ARG A 58 1.35 1.54 5.43
CA ARG A 58 1.96 0.27 5.81
C ARG A 58 1.34 -0.24 7.09
N ALA A 59 1.13 -1.55 7.20
CA ALA A 59 0.81 -2.24 8.44
C ALA A 59 1.61 -3.55 8.53
N ASN A 60 1.49 -4.25 9.65
CA ASN A 60 1.86 -5.65 9.73
C ASN A 60 0.84 -6.51 8.95
N LEU A 61 1.21 -7.75 8.60
CA LEU A 61 0.33 -8.67 7.86
C LEU A 61 -0.96 -9.04 8.60
N ASP A 62 -1.00 -8.84 9.92
CA ASP A 62 -2.19 -9.03 10.76
C ASP A 62 -3.03 -7.74 10.92
N GLY A 63 -2.63 -6.64 10.27
CA GLY A 63 -3.27 -5.33 10.33
C GLY A 63 -2.78 -4.43 11.47
N SER A 64 -1.90 -4.92 12.35
CA SER A 64 -1.36 -4.14 13.46
C SER A 64 -0.32 -3.10 12.98
N GLU A 65 0.04 -2.16 13.85
CA GLU A 65 1.09 -1.15 13.58
C GLU A 65 0.89 -0.38 12.26
N ARG A 66 -0.39 -0.14 11.91
CA ARG A 66 -0.76 0.69 10.77
C ARG A 66 -0.17 2.08 10.90
N LYS A 67 0.43 2.56 9.82
CA LYS A 67 0.95 3.92 9.70
C LYS A 67 0.78 4.46 8.29
N ILE A 68 0.57 5.76 8.21
CA ILE A 68 0.72 6.51 6.96
C ILE A 68 2.21 6.57 6.66
N LEU A 69 2.62 6.01 5.53
CA LEU A 69 4.00 6.05 5.08
C LEU A 69 4.27 7.37 4.36
N ILE A 70 3.35 7.81 3.49
CA ILE A 70 3.38 9.12 2.86
C ILE A 70 1.98 9.58 2.49
N ASN A 71 1.68 10.86 2.67
CA ASN A 71 0.40 11.50 2.31
C ASN A 71 0.60 12.91 1.70
N THR A 72 1.81 13.23 1.26
CA THR A 72 2.14 14.54 0.67
C THR A 72 2.56 14.39 -0.78
N ASP A 73 2.13 15.35 -1.60
CA ASP A 73 2.42 15.42 -3.03
C ASP A 73 2.03 14.14 -3.79
N LEU A 74 0.95 13.48 -3.34
CA LEU A 74 0.34 12.34 -4.03
C LEU A 74 -0.85 12.84 -4.82
N GLY A 75 -0.95 12.36 -6.07
CA GLY A 75 -2.15 12.50 -6.87
C GLY A 75 -2.98 11.23 -6.72
N TRP A 76 -2.93 10.36 -7.74
CA TRP A 76 -3.69 9.10 -7.75
C TRP A 76 -2.74 7.90 -7.83
N PRO A 77 -2.23 7.41 -6.68
CA PRO A 77 -1.31 6.28 -6.62
C PRO A 77 -2.03 4.96 -6.97
N ASN A 78 -1.74 4.41 -8.15
CA ASN A 78 -2.54 3.33 -8.76
C ASN A 78 -1.84 1.98 -8.82
N GLY A 79 -0.52 1.95 -9.01
CA GLY A 79 0.29 0.74 -8.99
C GLY A 79 1.30 0.82 -7.86
N LEU A 80 1.64 -0.30 -7.24
CA LEU A 80 2.57 -0.37 -6.11
C LEU A 80 3.43 -1.61 -6.23
N THR A 81 4.74 -1.44 -6.04
CA THR A 81 5.68 -2.55 -5.90
C THR A 81 6.76 -2.20 -4.89
N LEU A 82 7.50 -3.21 -4.43
CA LEU A 82 8.57 -3.07 -3.46
C LEU A 82 9.83 -3.77 -3.95
N ASP A 83 10.97 -3.23 -3.56
CA ASP A 83 12.22 -3.97 -3.60
C ASP A 83 12.29 -4.90 -2.37
N TYR A 84 12.27 -6.21 -2.62
CA TYR A 84 12.27 -7.25 -1.59
C TYR A 84 13.67 -7.55 -1.03
N ASP A 85 14.72 -7.06 -1.68
CA ASP A 85 16.10 -7.31 -1.30
C ASP A 85 16.64 -6.20 -0.38
N THR A 86 17.94 -5.94 -0.43
CA THR A 86 18.65 -5.00 0.46
C THR A 86 18.24 -3.54 0.25
N ARG A 87 17.61 -3.20 -0.88
CA ARG A 87 17.20 -1.81 -1.12
C ARG A 87 15.97 -1.46 -0.29
N ARG A 88 15.84 -0.19 0.07
CA ARG A 88 14.83 0.26 1.04
C ARG A 88 13.61 0.91 0.38
N TRP A 89 13.37 0.69 -0.90
CA TRP A 89 12.37 1.45 -1.66
C TRP A 89 11.05 0.70 -1.82
N ILE A 90 9.94 1.43 -1.71
CA ILE A 90 8.72 1.12 -2.46
C ILE A 90 8.63 2.05 -3.66
N TYR A 91 7.95 1.59 -4.71
CA TYR A 91 7.72 2.33 -5.94
C TYR A 91 6.23 2.34 -6.24
N TRP A 92 5.73 3.46 -6.74
CA TRP A 92 4.35 3.54 -7.22
C TRP A 92 4.26 4.32 -8.52
N THR A 93 3.23 4.00 -9.29
CA THR A 93 2.78 4.83 -10.41
C THR A 93 1.70 5.77 -9.92
N ASP A 94 1.78 7.03 -10.33
CA ASP A 94 0.80 8.04 -9.99
C ASP A 94 0.15 8.56 -11.27
N TRP A 95 -1.16 8.31 -11.41
CA TRP A 95 -1.88 8.64 -12.64
C TRP A 95 -2.01 10.14 -12.86
N GLN A 96 -2.14 10.94 -11.81
CA GLN A 96 -2.37 12.38 -11.94
C GLN A 96 -1.08 13.11 -12.28
N THR A 97 0.01 12.76 -11.60
CA THR A 97 1.34 13.35 -11.83
C THR A 97 2.09 12.73 -13.02
N LYS A 98 1.54 11.67 -13.64
CA LYS A 98 2.12 10.98 -14.81
C LYS A 98 3.53 10.45 -14.57
N SER A 99 3.80 9.98 -13.35
CA SER A 99 5.16 9.65 -12.93
C SER A 99 5.26 8.30 -12.22
N ILE A 100 6.49 7.78 -12.17
CA ILE A 100 6.90 6.72 -11.25
C ILE A 100 7.68 7.38 -10.13
N GLN A 101 7.29 7.11 -8.90
CA GLN A 101 7.91 7.71 -7.71
C GLN A 101 8.33 6.61 -6.74
N ARG A 102 9.24 6.94 -5.83
CA ARG A 102 9.72 6.04 -4.78
C ARG A 102 9.89 6.73 -3.44
N VAL A 103 9.85 5.94 -2.37
CA VAL A 103 10.09 6.40 -1.00
C VAL A 103 10.67 5.28 -0.15
N ASP A 104 11.40 5.61 0.91
CA ASP A 104 11.92 4.62 1.85
C ASP A 104 10.75 3.89 2.54
N LYS A 105 10.69 2.57 2.37
CA LYS A 105 9.60 1.68 2.82
C LYS A 105 9.42 1.59 4.33
N TYR A 106 10.39 2.08 5.10
CA TYR A 106 10.34 2.06 6.56
C TYR A 106 10.00 3.43 7.13
N SER A 107 10.58 4.49 6.59
CA SER A 107 10.49 5.85 7.15
C SER A 107 9.52 6.76 6.41
N GLY A 108 9.18 6.45 5.15
CA GLY A 108 8.40 7.36 4.32
C GLY A 108 9.16 8.60 3.87
N ARG A 109 10.49 8.60 4.04
CA ARG A 109 11.37 9.73 3.68
C ARG A 109 12.07 9.49 2.35
N ASN A 110 12.75 10.54 1.87
CA ASN A 110 13.51 10.55 0.63
C ASN A 110 12.62 10.21 -0.57
N LYS A 111 11.47 10.90 -0.66
CA LYS A 111 10.59 10.80 -1.80
C LYS A 111 11.32 11.30 -3.05
N GLU A 112 11.28 10.53 -4.12
CA GLU A 112 11.92 10.88 -5.39
C GLU A 112 11.05 10.47 -6.58
N THR A 113 11.04 11.32 -7.62
CA THR A 113 10.50 10.96 -8.94
C THR A 113 11.57 10.21 -9.73
N VAL A 114 11.26 8.97 -10.11
CA VAL A 114 12.15 8.08 -10.87
C VAL A 114 11.99 8.30 -12.37
N LEU A 115 10.76 8.52 -12.82
CA LEU A 115 10.39 8.76 -14.23
C LEU A 115 9.21 9.72 -14.27
N ALA A 116 9.22 10.67 -15.21
CA ALA A 116 8.16 11.64 -15.48
C ALA A 116 7.91 11.75 -16.99
#